data_AF-A0A2A5M2S2-F1
#
_entry.id   AF-A0A2A5M2S2-F1
#
_cell.length_a   1.000
_cell.length_b   1.000
_cell.length_c   1.000
_cell.angle_alpha   90.00
_cell.angle_beta   90.00
_cell.angle_gamma   90.00
#
_symmetry.space_group_name_H-M   'P 1'
#
loop_
_entity.id
_entity.type
_entity.pdbx_description
1 polymer ?
#
loop_
_entity_poly.entity_id
_entity_poly.type
_entity_poly.pdbx_seq_one_letter_code
_entity_poly.pdbx_strand_id
1 'polypeptide(L)'
;DKRLDYKLNTLLEINSANENSKSGLDPNQAVEEYLQIQEECSNLNLCGVMSIGSHSQDKESIIKSFETTFKIYEILQKHGAKI
;
A
#
# COMPACT_ATOMS: atom_id res chain seq x y z
N ASP A 1 -18.77 17.57 14.12
CA ASP A 1 -18.49 16.26 13.51
C ASP A 1 -17.29 16.44 12.58
N LYS A 2 -16.26 15.58 12.61
CA LYS A 2 -15.00 15.74 11.86
C LYS A 2 -14.92 14.79 10.64
N ARG A 3 -16.05 14.25 10.20
CA ARG A 3 -16.11 13.36 9.04
C ARG A 3 -15.91 14.15 7.74
N LEU A 4 -15.22 13.54 6.78
CA LEU A 4 -15.10 14.05 5.41
C LEU A 4 -16.48 14.05 4.74
N ASP A 5 -16.76 15.08 3.95
CA ASP A 5 -17.94 15.21 3.08
C ASP A 5 -17.60 14.95 1.60
N TYR A 6 -16.36 14.52 1.33
CA TYR A 6 -15.85 14.19 0.00
C TYR A 6 -15.06 12.87 0.01
N LYS A 7 -14.77 12.34 -1.18
CA LYS A 7 -13.88 11.18 -1.35
C LYS A 7 -12.42 11.60 -1.40
N LEU A 8 -11.61 11.10 -0.46
CA LEU A 8 -10.18 11.36 -0.39
C LEU A 8 -9.39 10.31 -1.19
N ASN A 9 -8.64 10.74 -2.20
CA ASN A 9 -7.68 9.88 -2.87
C ASN A 9 -6.58 9.45 -1.89
N THR A 10 -6.40 8.15 -1.76
CA THR A 10 -5.57 7.54 -0.73
C THR A 10 -4.71 6.43 -1.34
N LEU A 11 -3.47 6.33 -0.89
CA LEU A 11 -2.57 5.22 -1.20
C LEU A 11 -2.43 4.33 0.03
N LEU A 12 -2.37 3.02 -0.18
CA LEU A 12 -2.06 2.08 0.88
C LEU A 12 -0.54 2.01 1.09
N GLU A 13 -0.05 2.44 2.25
CA GLU A 13 1.37 2.35 2.58
C GLU A 13 1.74 0.93 3.02
N ILE A 14 2.75 0.34 2.35
CA ILE A 14 3.20 -1.03 2.56
C ILE A 14 4.64 -1.01 3.05
N ASN A 15 4.90 -1.71 4.16
CA ASN A 15 6.24 -1.93 4.69
C ASN A 15 6.97 -3.03 3.89
N SER A 16 7.31 -2.73 2.64
CA SER A 16 8.04 -3.64 1.77
C SER A 16 9.49 -3.91 2.21
N ALA A 17 10.01 -3.11 3.13
CA ALA A 17 11.30 -3.35 3.78
C ALA A 17 11.25 -4.52 4.78
N ASN A 18 10.04 -4.91 5.24
CA ASN A 18 9.82 -5.90 6.29
C ASN A 18 10.64 -5.60 7.57
N GLU A 19 10.78 -4.32 7.89
CA GLU A 19 11.49 -3.85 9.09
C GLU A 19 10.48 -3.43 10.15
N ASN A 20 10.53 -4.02 11.34
CA ASN A 20 9.60 -3.73 12.44
C ASN A 20 9.64 -2.26 12.91
N SER A 21 10.70 -1.52 12.57
CA SER A 21 10.86 -0.10 12.90
C SER A 21 10.09 0.84 11.97
N LYS A 22 9.53 0.33 10.86
CA LYS A 22 8.84 1.13 9.84
C LYS A 22 7.32 0.97 9.93
N SER A 23 6.62 2.05 9.61
CA SER A 23 5.16 2.07 9.46
C SER A 23 4.71 1.36 8.17
N GLY A 24 3.41 1.28 7.96
CA GLY A 24 2.81 0.60 6.80
C GLY A 24 2.45 -0.85 7.07
N LEU A 25 1.62 -1.40 6.19
CA LEU A 25 1.09 -2.76 6.32
C LEU A 25 2.13 -3.82 5.96
N ASP A 26 1.98 -5.00 6.57
CA ASP A 26 2.67 -6.20 6.15
C ASP A 26 2.32 -6.50 4.67
N PRO A 27 3.32 -6.70 3.78
CA PRO A 27 3.08 -7.07 2.40
C PRO A 27 2.14 -8.26 2.20
N ASN A 28 2.13 -9.22 3.13
CA ASN A 28 1.28 -10.41 3.07
C ASN A 28 -0.20 -10.11 3.34
N GLN A 29 -0.50 -9.02 4.06
CA GLN A 29 -1.86 -8.61 4.39
C GLN A 29 -2.39 -7.50 3.47
N ALA A 30 -1.49 -6.84 2.73
CA ALA A 30 -1.81 -5.64 1.96
C ALA A 30 -2.98 -5.79 0.97
N VAL A 31 -3.12 -6.94 0.31
CA VAL A 31 -4.23 -7.15 -0.65
C VAL A 31 -5.57 -7.25 0.07
N GLU A 32 -5.64 -8.02 1.17
CA GLU A 32 -6.86 -8.21 1.94
C GLU A 32 -7.33 -6.89 2.57
N GLU A 33 -6.40 -6.19 3.24
CA GLU A 33 -6.66 -4.90 3.87
C GLU A 33 -7.07 -3.83 2.85
N TYR A 34 -6.47 -3.80 1.66
CA TYR A 34 -6.88 -2.88 0.59
C TYR A 34 -8.36 -3.06 0.22
N LEU A 35 -8.79 -4.32 0.05
CA LEU A 35 -10.17 -4.64 -0.32
C LEU A 35 -11.14 -4.34 0.82
N GLN A 36 -10.77 -4.68 2.05
CA GLN A 36 -11.58 -4.38 3.23
C GLN A 36 -11.77 -2.87 3.40
N ILE A 37 -10.71 -2.06 3.29
CA ILE A 37 -10.83 -0.60 3.39
C ILE A 37 -11.69 -0.05 2.24
N GLN A 38 -11.58 -0.57 1.01
CA GLN A 38 -12.45 -0.16 -0.09
C GLN A 38 -13.94 -0.45 0.20
N GLU A 39 -14.24 -1.56 0.86
CA GLU A 39 -15.60 -1.95 1.23
C GLU A 39 -16.14 -1.11 2.39
N GLU A 40 -15.35 -0.91 3.44
CA GLU A 40 -15.80 -0.31 4.70
C GLU A 40 -15.69 1.22 4.72
N CYS A 41 -14.77 1.81 3.95
CA CYS A 41 -14.46 3.24 3.99
C CYS A 41 -14.96 3.98 2.73
N SER A 42 -16.26 4.26 2.66
CA SER A 42 -16.91 4.89 1.49
C SER A 42 -16.38 6.27 1.08
N ASN A 43 -15.77 6.99 2.02
CA ASN A 43 -15.15 8.31 1.78
C ASN A 43 -13.67 8.23 1.41
N LEU A 44 -13.08 7.04 1.33
CA LEU A 44 -11.73 6.85 0.79
C LEU A 44 -11.83 6.33 -0.64
N ASN A 45 -11.03 6.93 -1.52
CA ASN A 45 -10.76 6.38 -2.83
C ASN A 45 -9.35 5.81 -2.81
N LEU A 46 -9.22 4.54 -2.46
CA LEU A 46 -7.96 3.81 -2.58
C LEU A 46 -7.61 3.68 -4.06
N CYS A 47 -6.61 4.46 -4.47
CA CYS A 47 -6.24 4.62 -5.86
C CYS A 47 -4.89 4.02 -6.20
N GLY A 48 -4.17 3.44 -5.24
CA GLY A 48 -2.87 2.82 -5.46
C GLY A 48 -2.17 2.41 -4.17
N VAL A 49 -0.88 2.13 -4.26
CA VAL A 49 -0.03 1.72 -3.15
C VAL A 49 1.20 2.61 -3.05
N MET A 50 1.75 2.71 -1.84
CA MET A 50 2.99 3.40 -1.53
C MET A 50 3.97 2.41 -0.89
N SER A 51 5.22 2.42 -1.35
CA SER A 51 6.29 1.56 -0.82
C SER A 51 7.09 2.31 0.24
N ILE A 52 7.29 1.69 1.41
CA ILE A 52 8.45 2.01 2.24
C ILE A 52 9.58 1.04 1.87
N GLY A 53 10.55 1.56 1.14
CA GLY A 53 11.72 0.80 0.69
C GLY A 53 12.69 0.46 1.83
N SER A 54 13.54 -0.55 1.59
CA SER A 54 14.63 -0.93 2.49
C SER A 54 15.60 0.24 2.70
N HIS A 55 15.97 0.54 3.96
CA HIS A 55 16.94 1.59 4.26
C HIS A 55 18.32 0.95 4.43
N SER A 56 18.88 0.52 3.32
CA SER A 56 20.13 -0.25 3.25
C SER A 56 21.03 0.28 2.13
N GLN A 57 22.34 -0.01 2.22
CA GLN A 57 23.25 0.15 1.07
C GLN A 57 23.26 -1.09 0.17
N ASP A 58 22.63 -2.18 0.62
CA ASP A 58 22.45 -3.37 -0.20
C ASP A 58 21.40 -3.12 -1.29
N LYS A 59 21.89 -3.04 -2.53
CA LYS A 59 21.06 -2.82 -3.72
C LYS A 59 20.05 -3.94 -3.94
N GLU A 60 20.37 -5.19 -3.60
CA GLU A 60 19.44 -6.31 -3.77
C GLU A 60 18.25 -6.17 -2.84
N SER A 61 18.49 -5.83 -1.56
CA SER A 61 17.44 -5.53 -0.59
C SER A 61 16.52 -4.38 -1.05
N ILE A 62 17.11 -3.30 -1.59
CA ILE A 62 16.32 -2.17 -2.13
C ILE A 62 15.44 -2.65 -3.30
N ILE A 63 16.00 -3.33 -4.29
CA ILE A 63 15.25 -3.82 -5.46
C ILE A 63 14.10 -4.72 -5.01
N LYS A 64 14.38 -5.68 -4.13
CA LYS A 64 13.39 -6.63 -3.62
C LYS A 64 12.22 -5.93 -2.92
N SER A 65 12.47 -4.84 -2.21
CA SER A 65 11.39 -4.06 -1.58
C SER A 65 10.43 -3.47 -2.62
N PHE A 66 10.95 -2.86 -3.69
CA PHE A 66 10.12 -2.32 -4.77
C PHE A 66 9.42 -3.42 -5.57
N GLU A 67 10.08 -4.54 -5.87
CA GLU A 67 9.45 -5.68 -6.55
C GLU A 67 8.28 -6.24 -5.75
N THR A 68 8.41 -6.29 -4.42
CA THR A 68 7.34 -6.75 -3.53
C THR A 68 6.13 -5.83 -3.62
N THR A 69 6.32 -4.51 -3.52
CA THR A 69 5.22 -3.55 -3.68
C THR A 69 4.61 -3.62 -5.08
N PHE A 70 5.44 -3.76 -6.13
CA PHE A 70 4.95 -3.82 -7.51
C PHE A 70 4.06 -5.03 -7.75
N LYS A 71 4.42 -6.21 -7.24
CA LYS A 71 3.57 -7.42 -7.34
C LYS A 71 2.20 -7.21 -6.69
N ILE A 72 2.16 -6.54 -5.53
CA ILE A 72 0.90 -6.21 -4.84
C ILE A 72 0.09 -5.22 -5.69
N TYR A 73 0.74 -4.17 -6.20
CA TYR A 73 0.12 -3.23 -7.13
C TYR A 73 -0.52 -3.93 -8.34
N GLU A 74 0.19 -4.87 -8.99
CA GLU A 74 -0.32 -5.63 -10.14
C GLU A 74 -1.60 -6.39 -9.81
N ILE A 75 -1.66 -7.04 -8.65
CA ILE A 75 -2.86 -7.73 -8.18
C ILE A 75 -4.02 -6.74 -8.00
N LEU A 76 -3.73 -5.55 -7.47
CA LEU A 76 -4.73 -4.52 -7.14
C LEU A 76 -5.19 -3.68 -8.33
N GLN A 77 -4.53 -3.76 -9.49
CA GLN A 77 -4.96 -3.03 -10.69
C GLN A 77 -6.41 -3.39 -11.10
N LYS A 78 -6.79 -4.68 -10.98
CA LYS A 78 -8.18 -5.12 -11.23
C LYS A 78 -9.18 -4.59 -10.21
N HIS A 79 -8.70 -4.03 -9.10
CA HIS A 79 -9.47 -3.41 -8.02
C HIS A 79 -9.35 -1.87 -8.01
N GLY A 80 -8.86 -1.28 -9.11
CA GLY A 80 -8.84 0.17 -9.29
C GLY A 80 -7.56 0.88 -8.87
N ALA A 81 -6.52 0.16 -8.46
CA ALA A 81 -5.19 0.74 -8.28
C ALA A 81 -4.63 1.25 -9.62
N LYS A 82 -4.09 2.47 -9.62
CA LYS A 82 -3.56 3.19 -10.78
C LYS A 82 -2.33 4.00 -10.37
N ILE A 83 -1.45 4.30 -11.33
CA ILE A 83 -0.32 5.24 -11.22
C ILE A 83 -0.69 6.54 -11.92
#